data_AF-A0A2V7MSX2-F1
#
_entry.id   AF-A0A2V7MSX2-F1
#
_cell.length_a   1.000
_cell.length_b   1.000
_cell.length_c   1.000
_cell.angle_alpha   90.00
_cell.angle_beta   90.00
_cell.angle_gamma   90.00
#
_symmetry.space_group_name_H-M   'P 1'
#
loop_
_entity.id
_entity.type
_entity.pdbx_description
1 polymer ?
#
loop_
_entity_poly.entity_id
_entity_poly.type
_entity_poly.pdbx_seq_one_letter_code
_entity_poly.pdbx_strand_id
1 'polypeptide(L)'
;YRLEVEYRFAAAPGNAGVLVHASTPRALYGMFPRSIEVQMEHGNAGDFWCIVEDIHVPDMERRRGPPARWGTTEGKARRILNLTDNSEKPVGEWNTMVIEAVGRSIRVWVNGDLVNDGSDATADRGRIALQSEGSEVEFRKLSLTPISNLSVPR
;
A
#
# COMPACT_ATOMS: atom_id res chain seq x y z
N TYR A 1 11.26 -5.69 7.09
CA TYR A 1 12.06 -5.08 6.03
C TYR A 1 11.59 -3.65 5.82
N ARG A 2 12.49 -2.80 5.31
CA ARG A 2 12.19 -1.48 4.77
C ARG A 2 12.35 -1.55 3.27
N LEU A 3 11.28 -1.25 2.54
CA LEU A 3 11.29 -1.13 1.09
C LEU A 3 11.20 0.36 0.74
N GLU A 4 12.19 0.88 0.04
CA GLU A 4 12.16 2.23 -0.53
C GLU A 4 11.90 2.13 -2.03
N VAL A 5 10.84 2.78 -2.48
CA VAL A 5 10.39 2.84 -3.86
C VAL A 5 10.43 4.28 -4.33
N GLU A 6 11.09 4.55 -5.45
CA GLU A 6 10.97 5.83 -6.13
C GLU A 6 10.23 5.63 -7.45
N TYR A 7 9.07 6.28 -7.55
CA TYR A 7 8.14 6.12 -8.65
C TYR A 7 7.66 7.47 -9.19
N ARG A 8 7.18 7.47 -10.43
CA ARG A 8 6.39 8.57 -11.00
C ARG A 8 5.41 8.05 -12.04
N PHE A 9 4.31 8.78 -12.23
CA PHE A 9 3.53 8.67 -13.46
C PHE A 9 4.04 9.73 -14.44
N ALA A 10 4.61 9.27 -15.56
CA ALA A 10 5.45 10.13 -16.40
C ALA A 10 4.66 11.19 -17.18
N ALA A 11 3.44 10.84 -17.64
CA ALA A 11 2.67 11.68 -18.55
C ALA A 11 1.29 12.10 -17.98
N ALA A 12 0.58 11.18 -17.33
CA ALA A 12 -0.78 11.39 -16.84
C ALA A 12 -0.95 10.74 -15.46
N PRO A 13 -1.91 11.21 -14.63
CA PRO A 13 -2.30 10.49 -13.41
C PRO A 13 -2.53 9.01 -13.67
N GLY A 14 -2.20 8.17 -12.69
CA GLY A 14 -2.25 6.73 -12.87
C GLY A 14 -2.56 5.95 -11.61
N ASN A 15 -2.65 4.64 -11.79
CA ASN A 15 -2.83 3.66 -10.73
C ASN A 15 -1.70 2.61 -10.82
N ALA A 16 -1.03 2.42 -9.70
CA ALA A 16 0.03 1.45 -9.52
C ALA A 16 0.06 1.05 -8.04
N GLY A 17 0.80 0.00 -7.66
CA GLY A 17 0.72 -0.48 -6.28
C GLY A 17 1.88 -1.37 -5.90
N VAL A 18 2.23 -1.37 -4.62
CA VAL A 18 3.16 -2.33 -4.04
C VAL A 18 2.37 -3.34 -3.22
N LEU A 19 2.29 -4.57 -3.72
CA LEU A 19 1.62 -5.66 -3.05
C LEU A 19 2.62 -6.33 -2.10
N VAL A 20 2.42 -6.09 -0.81
CA VAL A 20 3.22 -6.67 0.27
C VAL A 20 2.59 -7.96 0.78
N HIS A 21 3.46 -8.86 1.23
CA HIS A 21 3.07 -10.19 1.71
C HIS A 21 2.28 -11.00 0.66
N ALA A 22 2.59 -10.81 -0.62
CA ALA A 22 1.95 -11.52 -1.72
C ALA A 22 2.24 -13.03 -1.65
N SER A 23 1.20 -13.84 -1.80
CA SER A 23 1.29 -15.30 -1.70
C SER A 23 0.64 -16.01 -2.88
N THR A 24 -0.65 -16.35 -2.77
CA THR A 24 -1.39 -17.13 -3.76
C THR A 24 -1.69 -16.27 -4.98
N PRO A 25 -1.14 -16.58 -6.19
CA PRO A 25 -1.43 -15.81 -7.39
C PRO A 25 -2.91 -15.89 -7.77
N ARG A 26 -3.44 -14.84 -8.40
CA ARG A 26 -4.80 -14.81 -8.96
C ARG A 26 -5.91 -15.15 -7.95
N ALA A 27 -5.72 -14.81 -6.67
CA ALA A 27 -6.66 -15.10 -5.59
C ALA A 27 -7.91 -14.22 -5.63
N LEU A 28 -7.84 -13.02 -6.20
CA LEU A 28 -8.99 -12.12 -6.36
C LEU A 28 -9.15 -11.73 -7.84
N TYR A 29 -10.39 -11.84 -8.35
CA TYR A 29 -10.76 -11.55 -9.75
C TYR A 29 -9.97 -12.35 -10.81
N GLY A 30 -9.29 -13.44 -10.42
CA GLY A 30 -8.37 -14.15 -11.31
C GLY A 30 -7.13 -13.33 -11.72
N MET A 31 -6.89 -12.17 -11.08
CA MET A 31 -5.88 -11.19 -11.48
C MET A 31 -4.91 -10.91 -10.33
N PHE A 32 -5.41 -10.49 -9.17
CA PHE A 32 -4.56 -10.08 -8.05
C PHE A 32 -4.10 -11.27 -7.21
N PRO A 33 -2.83 -11.31 -6.78
CA PRO A 33 -2.40 -12.27 -5.76
C PRO A 33 -3.02 -11.93 -4.40
N ARG A 34 -3.16 -12.93 -3.52
CA ARG A 34 -3.48 -12.70 -2.11
C ARG A 34 -2.37 -11.85 -1.48
N SER A 35 -2.70 -10.67 -0.97
CA SER A 35 -1.74 -9.69 -0.45
C SER A 35 -2.44 -8.53 0.29
N ILE A 36 -1.64 -7.63 0.86
CA ILE A 36 -2.07 -6.27 1.19
C ILE A 36 -1.39 -5.36 0.17
N GLU A 37 -2.15 -4.54 -0.53
CA GLU A 37 -1.61 -3.54 -1.46
C GLU A 37 -1.41 -2.21 -0.73
N VAL A 38 -0.22 -1.64 -0.88
CA VAL A 38 0.07 -0.23 -0.59
C VAL A 38 -0.10 0.53 -1.91
N GLN A 39 -1.19 1.27 -2.00
CA GLN A 39 -1.65 1.94 -3.21
C GLN A 39 -0.70 3.07 -3.63
N MET A 40 -0.51 3.25 -4.93
CA MET A 40 0.18 4.38 -5.54
C MET A 40 -0.72 5.15 -6.53
N GLU A 41 -2.04 4.89 -6.55
CA GLU A 41 -3.02 5.71 -7.28
C GLU A 41 -2.87 7.20 -6.95
N HIS A 42 -2.80 8.03 -7.99
CA HIS A 42 -2.67 9.48 -7.85
C HIS A 42 -3.80 10.08 -7.00
N GLY A 43 -3.42 10.80 -5.96
CA GLY A 43 -4.31 11.40 -4.96
C GLY A 43 -4.64 10.46 -3.79
N ASN A 44 -4.22 9.19 -3.84
CA ASN A 44 -4.56 8.16 -2.87
C ASN A 44 -3.34 7.31 -2.46
N ALA A 45 -2.12 7.79 -2.70
CA ALA A 45 -0.92 7.03 -2.39
C ALA A 45 -0.81 6.72 -0.89
N GLY A 46 -0.59 5.44 -0.58
CA GLY A 46 -0.52 4.93 0.79
C GLY A 46 -1.81 4.35 1.34
N ASP A 47 -2.92 4.39 0.58
CA ASP A 47 -4.12 3.62 0.92
C ASP A 47 -3.77 2.13 1.01
N PHE A 48 -4.42 1.42 1.94
CA PHE A 48 -4.35 -0.04 1.93
C PHE A 48 -5.52 -0.61 1.13
N TRP A 49 -5.22 -1.52 0.21
CA TRP A 49 -6.20 -2.38 -0.42
C TRP A 49 -6.02 -3.82 0.06
N CYS A 50 -7.04 -4.31 0.75
CA CYS A 50 -7.07 -5.66 1.32
C CYS A 50 -7.45 -6.68 0.23
N ILE A 51 -6.53 -7.56 -0.16
CA ILE A 51 -6.72 -8.53 -1.23
C ILE A 51 -6.60 -9.95 -0.66
N VAL A 52 -7.73 -10.48 -0.18
CA VAL A 52 -7.82 -11.78 0.54
C VAL A 52 -7.00 -11.83 1.86
N GLU A 53 -6.07 -10.91 2.08
CA GLU A 53 -5.50 -10.55 3.39
C GLU A 53 -6.18 -9.29 3.92
N ASP A 54 -6.08 -9.06 5.22
CA ASP A 54 -6.62 -7.90 5.94
C ASP A 54 -5.57 -7.24 6.82
N ILE A 55 -5.82 -5.98 7.20
CA ILE A 55 -4.99 -5.20 8.12
C ILE A 55 -5.87 -4.23 8.92
N HIS A 56 -5.49 -4.00 10.17
CA HIS A 56 -6.14 -3.02 11.03
C HIS A 56 -5.37 -1.69 11.00
N VAL A 57 -6.09 -0.57 11.07
CA VAL A 57 -5.53 0.77 11.29
C VAL A 57 -6.39 1.51 12.31
N PRO A 58 -5.87 2.56 13.00
CA PRO A 58 -6.70 3.43 13.81
C PRO A 58 -7.85 4.06 13.01
N ASP A 59 -8.99 4.29 13.67
CA ASP A 59 -10.20 4.90 13.08
C ASP A 59 -10.81 4.13 11.88
N MET A 60 -10.82 2.79 11.94
CA MET A 60 -11.35 1.92 10.86
C MET A 60 -12.71 2.35 10.31
N GLU A 61 -13.67 2.71 11.15
CA GLU A 61 -15.01 3.08 10.66
C GLU A 61 -14.98 4.34 9.79
N ARG A 62 -14.15 5.33 10.16
CA ARG A 62 -13.94 6.53 9.34
C ARG A 62 -13.19 6.19 8.05
N ARG A 63 -12.22 5.28 8.12
CA ARG A 63 -11.28 5.01 7.01
C ARG A 63 -11.73 3.90 6.06
N ARG A 64 -12.69 3.06 6.46
CA ARG A 64 -13.19 1.89 5.69
C ARG A 64 -14.72 1.84 5.61
N GLY A 65 -15.42 2.78 6.28
CA GLY A 65 -16.87 2.81 6.37
C GLY A 65 -17.43 1.83 7.42
N PRO A 66 -18.74 1.51 7.38
CA PRO A 66 -19.40 0.75 8.43
C PRO A 66 -18.89 -0.70 8.54
N PRO A 67 -18.68 -1.25 9.76
CA PRO A 67 -18.10 -2.59 9.97
C PRO A 67 -18.80 -3.73 9.23
N ALA A 68 -20.13 -3.66 9.11
CA ALA A 68 -20.93 -4.67 8.41
C ALA A 68 -20.53 -4.86 6.93
N ARG A 69 -19.86 -3.87 6.32
CA ARG A 69 -19.40 -3.92 4.93
C ARG A 69 -17.94 -4.35 4.77
N TRP A 70 -17.17 -4.45 5.85
CA TRP A 70 -15.75 -4.81 5.78
C TRP A 70 -15.55 -6.22 5.22
N GLY A 71 -14.39 -6.42 4.62
CA GLY A 71 -13.94 -7.69 4.07
C GLY A 71 -12.85 -7.51 3.02
N THR A 72 -12.36 -8.62 2.50
CA THR A 72 -11.14 -8.69 1.67
C THR A 72 -11.40 -9.27 0.27
N THR A 73 -12.67 -9.53 -0.07
CA THR A 73 -13.14 -10.13 -1.32
C THR A 73 -14.09 -9.21 -2.09
N GLU A 74 -14.53 -9.66 -3.26
CA GLU A 74 -15.50 -8.94 -4.09
C GLU A 74 -16.76 -8.54 -3.31
N GLY A 75 -17.29 -7.35 -3.61
CA GLY A 75 -18.50 -6.79 -2.97
C GLY A 75 -18.30 -6.25 -1.56
N LYS A 76 -17.09 -6.30 -1.00
CA LYS A 76 -16.77 -5.79 0.34
C LYS A 76 -15.98 -4.48 0.29
N ALA A 77 -16.03 -3.73 1.39
CA ALA A 77 -15.20 -2.55 1.61
C ALA A 77 -13.76 -3.01 1.89
N ARG A 78 -12.95 -3.11 0.83
CA ARG A 78 -11.55 -3.58 0.88
C ARG A 78 -10.53 -2.45 1.03
N ARG A 79 -10.91 -1.24 0.64
CA ARG A 79 -10.06 -0.04 0.68
C ARG A 79 -10.09 0.58 2.08
N ILE A 80 -8.91 0.90 2.59
CA ILE A 80 -8.71 1.66 3.83
C ILE A 80 -7.99 2.94 3.43
N LEU A 81 -8.67 4.08 3.56
CA LEU A 81 -8.14 5.41 3.22
C LEU A 81 -6.90 5.72 4.05
N ASN A 82 -5.89 6.35 3.46
CA ASN A 82 -4.68 6.82 4.15
C ASN A 82 -4.98 8.04 5.07
N LEU A 83 -3.95 8.61 5.71
CA LEU A 83 -4.07 9.69 6.70
C LEU A 83 -4.02 11.11 6.09
N THR A 84 -3.68 11.25 4.82
CA THR A 84 -3.24 12.50 4.18
C THR A 84 -3.83 12.67 2.78
N ASP A 85 -4.04 13.92 2.35
CA ASP A 85 -4.61 14.21 1.02
C ASP A 85 -3.58 14.73 -0.01
N ASN A 86 -2.37 15.13 0.42
CA ASN A 86 -1.42 15.87 -0.43
C ASN A 86 0.06 15.50 -0.20
N SER A 87 0.34 14.26 0.21
CA SER A 87 1.73 13.82 0.40
C SER A 87 2.46 13.52 -0.91
N GLU A 88 1.75 13.44 -2.03
CA GLU A 88 2.32 13.24 -3.36
C GLU A 88 2.78 14.56 -4.01
N LYS A 89 3.83 14.47 -4.82
CA LYS A 89 4.24 15.53 -5.72
C LYS A 89 3.38 15.56 -6.99
N PRO A 90 3.40 16.67 -7.75
CA PRO A 90 2.71 16.76 -9.04
C PRO A 90 3.08 15.63 -10.01
N VAL A 91 2.17 15.32 -10.93
CA VAL A 91 2.41 14.35 -12.02
C VAL A 91 3.68 14.70 -12.80
N GLY A 92 4.46 13.67 -13.16
CA GLY A 92 5.77 13.80 -13.80
C GLY A 92 6.95 13.89 -12.82
N GLU A 93 6.70 14.24 -11.55
CA GLU A 93 7.73 14.28 -10.51
C GLU A 93 7.91 12.95 -9.78
N TRP A 94 9.12 12.75 -9.25
CA TRP A 94 9.48 11.54 -8.50
C TRP A 94 8.99 11.60 -7.06
N ASN A 95 8.11 10.67 -6.72
CA ASN A 95 7.68 10.38 -5.36
C ASN A 95 8.58 9.33 -4.71
N THR A 96 8.85 9.48 -3.43
CA THR A 96 9.50 8.45 -2.61
C THR A 96 8.48 7.81 -1.69
N MET A 97 8.21 6.53 -1.86
CA MET A 97 7.42 5.72 -0.93
C MET A 97 8.35 4.84 -0.09
N VAL A 98 8.10 4.82 1.21
CA VAL A 98 8.78 3.95 2.15
C VAL A 98 7.75 3.04 2.78
N ILE A 99 7.99 1.72 2.72
CA ILE A 99 7.16 0.71 3.37
C ILE A 99 8.02 -0.06 4.36
N GLU A 100 7.70 0.02 5.63
CA GLU A 100 8.32 -0.79 6.68
C GLU A 100 7.35 -1.87 7.12
N ALA A 101 7.75 -3.13 7.00
CA ALA A 101 7.00 -4.29 7.46
C ALA A 101 7.80 -5.05 8.51
N VAL A 102 7.32 -5.10 9.75
CA VAL A 102 7.97 -5.81 10.86
C VAL A 102 6.91 -6.61 11.62
N GLY A 103 7.06 -7.94 11.65
CA GLY A 103 6.01 -8.82 12.16
C GLY A 103 4.72 -8.65 11.36
N ARG A 104 3.63 -8.29 12.04
CA ARG A 104 2.30 -8.05 11.46
C ARG A 104 1.96 -6.56 11.35
N SER A 105 2.97 -5.71 11.45
CA SER A 105 2.83 -4.26 11.35
C SER A 105 3.40 -3.75 10.04
N ILE A 106 2.70 -2.82 9.40
CA ILE A 106 3.05 -2.20 8.12
C ILE A 106 2.89 -0.70 8.25
N ARG A 107 4.00 0.04 8.12
CA ARG A 107 4.03 1.49 8.18
C ARG A 107 4.47 2.07 6.84
N VAL A 108 3.78 3.11 6.39
CA VAL A 108 3.93 3.68 5.05
C VAL A 108 4.15 5.18 5.14
N TRP A 109 5.15 5.65 4.40
CA TRP A 109 5.41 7.07 4.19
C TRP A 109 5.44 7.40 2.70
N VAL A 110 4.96 8.59 2.36
CA VAL A 110 5.10 9.18 1.02
C VAL A 110 5.76 10.54 1.19
N ASN A 111 6.90 10.73 0.52
CA ASN A 111 7.73 11.95 0.58
C ASN A 111 8.09 12.44 2.00
N GLY A 112 8.09 11.53 2.98
CA GLY A 112 8.43 11.83 4.38
C GLY A 112 7.23 11.92 5.31
N ASP A 113 6.01 12.09 4.78
CA ASP A 113 4.79 12.13 5.56
C ASP A 113 4.34 10.72 5.93
N LEU A 114 3.93 10.50 7.18
CA LEU A 114 3.33 9.24 7.61
C LEU A 114 1.90 9.17 7.05
N VAL A 115 1.70 8.35 6.02
CA VAL A 115 0.40 8.21 5.36
C VAL A 115 -0.39 7.02 5.87
N ASN A 116 0.28 5.99 6.42
CA ASN A 116 -0.43 4.86 7.00
C ASN A 116 0.38 4.13 8.08
N ASP A 117 -0.31 3.61 9.09
CA ASP A 117 0.27 2.83 10.17
C ASP A 117 -0.71 1.71 10.54
N GLY A 118 -0.42 0.51 10.04
CA GLY A 118 -1.26 -0.66 10.17
C GLY A 118 -0.67 -1.72 11.10
N SER A 119 -1.55 -2.41 11.81
CA SER A 119 -1.25 -3.53 12.71
C SER A 119 -2.10 -4.74 12.38
N ASP A 120 -1.79 -5.85 13.03
CA ASP A 120 -2.58 -7.08 13.01
C ASP A 120 -2.80 -7.69 11.61
N ALA A 121 -1.95 -7.31 10.64
CA ALA A 121 -1.99 -7.80 9.27
C ALA A 121 -2.08 -9.32 9.24
N THR A 122 -3.04 -9.88 8.51
CA THR A 122 -3.30 -11.33 8.50
C THR A 122 -2.10 -12.17 8.06
N ALA A 123 -1.20 -11.58 7.27
CA ALA A 123 0.10 -12.13 6.89
C ALA A 123 1.28 -11.32 7.48
N ASP A 124 2.36 -12.01 7.81
CA ASP A 124 3.63 -11.44 8.32
C ASP A 124 4.82 -11.64 7.35
N ARG A 125 4.59 -12.31 6.23
CA ARG A 125 5.62 -12.65 5.24
C ARG A 125 4.99 -12.93 3.88
N GLY A 126 5.79 -12.82 2.83
CA GLY A 126 5.41 -13.19 1.47
C GLY A 126 6.37 -12.59 0.46
N ARG A 127 5.96 -12.57 -0.80
CA ARG A 127 6.65 -11.85 -1.88
C ARG A 127 6.26 -10.37 -1.85
N ILE A 128 7.05 -9.58 -2.57
CA ILE A 128 6.71 -8.21 -2.96
C ILE A 128 6.40 -8.26 -4.46
N ALA A 129 5.28 -7.69 -4.87
CA ALA A 129 4.93 -7.53 -6.27
C ALA A 129 4.62 -6.07 -6.58
N LEU A 130 4.96 -5.65 -7.79
CA LEU A 130 4.58 -4.34 -8.31
C LEU A 130 3.39 -4.52 -9.25
N GLN A 131 2.36 -3.71 -9.06
CA GLN A 131 1.20 -3.61 -9.92
C GLN A 131 1.28 -2.31 -10.72
N SER A 132 0.73 -2.36 -11.93
CA SER A 132 0.58 -1.22 -12.84
C SER A 132 -0.77 -1.38 -13.54
N GLU A 133 -1.56 -0.31 -13.59
CA GLU A 133 -2.90 -0.32 -14.14
C GLU A 133 -3.24 1.01 -14.82
N GLY A 134 -3.61 0.93 -16.10
CA GLY A 134 -4.19 2.04 -16.86
C GLY A 134 -3.20 3.10 -17.37
N SER A 135 -2.16 3.42 -16.61
CA SER A 135 -1.19 4.47 -16.94
C SER A 135 0.25 3.99 -16.81
N GLU A 136 1.15 4.63 -17.57
CA GLU A 136 2.59 4.36 -17.48
C GLU A 136 3.14 4.84 -16.13
N VAL A 137 3.74 3.91 -15.40
CA VAL A 137 4.47 4.16 -14.16
C VAL A 137 5.94 3.81 -14.38
N GLU A 138 6.82 4.70 -13.98
CA GLU A 138 8.26 4.48 -13.98
C GLU A 138 8.76 4.25 -12.56
N PHE A 139 9.70 3.32 -12.42
CA PHE A 139 10.43 3.08 -11.18
C PHE A 139 11.92 3.25 -11.44
N ARG A 140 12.61 4.03 -10.60
CA ARG A 140 14.07 4.17 -10.67
C ARG A 140 14.80 3.56 -9.48
N LYS A 141 14.09 3.29 -8.39
CA LYS A 141 14.65 2.69 -7.17
C LYS A 141 13.66 1.71 -6.56
N LEU A 142 14.17 0.52 -6.23
CA LEU A 142 13.51 -0.51 -5.42
C LEU A 142 14.57 -1.07 -4.47
N SER A 143 14.70 -0.49 -3.29
CA SER A 143 15.73 -0.89 -2.32
C SER A 143 15.11 -1.59 -1.13
N LEU A 144 15.51 -2.85 -0.90
CA LEU A 144 15.04 -3.66 0.21
C LEU A 144 16.12 -3.79 1.27
N THR A 145 15.85 -3.28 2.47
CA THR A 145 16.77 -3.34 3.61
C THR A 145 16.16 -4.18 4.73
N PRO A 146 16.86 -5.20 5.27
CA PRO A 146 16.42 -5.88 6.48
C PRO A 146 16.36 -4.91 7.66
N ILE A 147 15.26 -4.95 8.43
CA ILE A 147 15.09 -4.19 9.67
C ILE A 147 14.41 -5.07 10.70
N SER A 148 14.65 -4.81 11.98
CA SER A 148 14.04 -5.52 13.12
C SER A 148 13.04 -4.68 13.92
N ASN A 149 13.02 -3.37 13.71
CA ASN A 149 12.14 -2.43 14.40
C ASN A 149 11.58 -1.41 13.40
N LEU A 150 10.37 -0.93 13.65
CA LEU A 150 9.77 0.18 12.89
C LEU A 150 10.42 1.50 13.28
N SER A 151 10.58 2.40 12.32
CA SER A 151 10.99 3.77 12.53
C SER A 151 9.93 4.54 13.33
N VAL A 152 10.35 5.33 14.32
CA VAL A 152 9.45 6.20 15.08
C VAL A 152 8.96 7.34 14.17
N PRO A 153 7.64 7.59 14.07
CA PRO A 153 7.13 8.75 13.35
C PRO A 153 7.67 10.04 13.98
N ARG A 154 8.11 11.00 13.16
CA ARG A 154 8.57 12.30 13.65
C ARG A 154 7.41 13.23 13.93
#